data_AF-A0A661Y1K7-F1
#
_entry.id   AF-A0A661Y1K7-F1
#
_cell.length_a   1.000
_cell.length_b   1.000
_cell.length_c   1.000
_cell.angle_alpha   90.00
_cell.angle_beta   90.00
_cell.angle_gamma   90.00
#
_symmetry.space_group_name_H-M   'P 1'
#
loop_
_entity.id
_entity.type
_entity.pdbx_description
1 polymer ?
#
loop_
_entity_poly.entity_id
_entity_poly.type
_entity_poly.pdbx_seq_one_letter_code
_entity_poly.pdbx_strand_id
1 'polypeptide(L)'
;MKTFTLNLFIAFFLSPVAFHAQNITTVEAKTDDISNNLDLELVATLFGEAIDLEDFEYSLNNPYTRVSNLDLNEDGEVDYLRVVANSMDNAHLITIQAVLGFDHYQDVATIDVEKNSDGEAHVQVVGDEYLYGSNYIVDVLFQFLPDIIDFLWDLIFNPWKSSYSYNNYPSYYRTCEPYPTNIYAQNVLIQNNTYNIYCYTTVRKSETCKELQYRNRRNDYEIKYPTKSFANRNKGLINKYELDQKISYTETKSQKINEIKISTGKKVLKEWKPASGIAGGSSLVK
;
A
#
# COMPACT_ATOMS: atom_id res chain seq x y z
N MET A 1 -36.88 -69.31 -5.71
CA MET A 1 -35.81 -68.87 -6.63
C MET A 1 -34.77 -68.12 -5.81
N LYS A 2 -33.51 -68.52 -5.92
CA LYS A 2 -32.35 -67.95 -5.24
C LYS A 2 -31.85 -66.75 -6.04
N THR A 3 -31.41 -65.68 -5.38
CA THR A 3 -30.25 -64.89 -5.83
C THR A 3 -29.60 -64.26 -4.60
N PHE A 4 -28.38 -64.72 -4.32
CA PHE A 4 -27.52 -64.28 -3.23
C PHE A 4 -26.59 -63.19 -3.81
N THR A 5 -26.70 -61.97 -3.32
CA THR A 5 -25.93 -60.82 -3.81
C THR A 5 -24.49 -60.85 -3.30
N LEU A 6 -23.56 -60.78 -4.24
CA LEU A 6 -22.11 -60.80 -4.06
C LEU A 6 -21.61 -59.39 -3.67
N ASN A 7 -21.08 -59.23 -2.46
CA ASN A 7 -20.41 -57.99 -2.03
C ASN A 7 -18.92 -58.06 -2.35
N LEU A 8 -18.47 -57.25 -3.31
CA LEU A 8 -17.05 -57.03 -3.62
C LEU A 8 -16.56 -55.79 -2.84
N PHE A 9 -15.77 -56.01 -1.79
CA PHE A 9 -15.09 -54.93 -1.06
C PHE A 9 -13.91 -54.42 -1.89
N ILE A 10 -14.01 -53.21 -2.44
CA ILE A 10 -12.87 -52.48 -3.03
C ILE A 10 -12.22 -51.66 -1.91
N ALA A 11 -11.03 -52.07 -1.47
CA ALA A 11 -10.21 -51.29 -0.55
C ALA A 11 -9.49 -50.19 -1.36
N PHE A 12 -9.99 -48.95 -1.25
CA PHE A 12 -9.34 -47.76 -1.82
C PHE A 12 -8.15 -47.39 -0.93
N PHE A 13 -6.93 -47.72 -1.34
CA PHE A 13 -5.71 -47.23 -0.70
C PHE A 13 -5.60 -45.71 -0.94
N LEU A 14 -6.07 -44.90 0.01
CA LEU A 14 -5.73 -43.48 0.09
C LEU A 14 -4.25 -43.37 0.49
N SER A 15 -3.38 -43.11 -0.48
CA SER A 15 -2.06 -42.56 -0.20
C SER A 15 -2.22 -41.09 0.22
N PRO A 16 -1.73 -40.65 1.39
CA PRO A 16 -1.67 -39.24 1.70
C PRO A 16 -0.58 -38.61 0.82
N VAL A 17 -1.00 -37.90 -0.22
CA VAL A 17 -0.12 -36.93 -0.90
C VAL A 17 0.19 -35.86 0.14
N ALA A 18 1.44 -35.84 0.61
CA ALA A 18 1.95 -34.77 1.44
C ALA A 18 2.00 -33.50 0.57
N PHE A 19 0.98 -32.66 0.69
CA PHE A 19 1.06 -31.29 0.21
C PHE A 19 2.11 -30.56 1.04
N HIS A 20 3.26 -30.29 0.44
CA HIS A 20 4.19 -29.29 0.96
C HIS A 20 3.55 -27.91 0.77
N ALA A 21 2.83 -27.43 1.77
CA ALA A 21 2.55 -26.02 1.89
C ALA A 21 3.86 -25.32 2.30
N GLN A 22 4.52 -24.66 1.36
CA GLN A 22 5.55 -23.66 1.64
C GLN A 22 5.12 -22.37 0.96
N ASN A 23 4.41 -21.53 1.72
CA ASN A 23 4.37 -20.08 1.54
C ASN A 23 3.98 -19.52 2.90
N ILE A 24 4.97 -19.27 3.75
CA ILE A 24 4.79 -18.40 4.90
C ILE A 24 4.83 -17.00 4.29
N THR A 25 3.66 -16.40 4.05
CA THR A 25 3.57 -14.95 3.91
C THR A 25 3.99 -14.41 5.26
N THR A 26 5.24 -14.01 5.42
CA THR A 26 5.67 -13.28 6.62
C THR A 26 4.86 -11.99 6.63
N VAL A 27 3.84 -11.95 7.47
CA VAL A 27 3.05 -10.74 7.71
C VAL A 27 4.01 -9.75 8.34
N GLU A 28 4.47 -8.78 7.53
CA GLU A 28 5.19 -7.61 8.02
C GLU A 28 4.26 -6.89 9.00
N ALA A 29 4.74 -6.61 10.21
CA ALA A 29 3.96 -5.94 11.23
C ALA A 29 3.87 -4.46 10.85
N LYS A 30 2.93 -4.11 9.97
CA LYS A 30 2.63 -2.71 9.69
C LYS A 30 2.12 -2.03 10.97
N THR A 31 2.70 -0.88 11.28
CA THR A 31 2.23 -0.01 12.36
C THR A 31 0.84 0.51 12.03
N ASP A 32 0.04 0.82 13.05
CA ASP A 32 -1.28 1.42 12.89
C ASP A 32 -1.18 2.92 12.58
N ASP A 33 -0.42 3.26 11.53
CA ASP A 33 -0.19 4.61 11.06
C ASP A 33 -1.19 4.95 9.95
N ILE A 34 -1.78 6.15 9.98
CA ILE A 34 -2.74 6.62 8.96
C ILE A 34 -2.15 6.54 7.54
N SER A 35 -0.83 6.73 7.39
CA SER A 35 -0.16 6.62 6.08
C SER A 35 -0.17 5.20 5.49
N ASN A 36 -0.53 4.18 6.29
CA ASN A 36 -0.71 2.81 5.83
C ASN A 36 -2.13 2.52 5.32
N ASN A 37 -3.06 3.47 5.40
CA ASN A 37 -4.47 3.27 5.05
C ASN A 37 -4.81 3.63 3.60
N LEU A 38 -3.85 4.10 2.81
CA LEU A 38 -3.95 4.22 1.36
C LEU A 38 -2.55 3.99 0.76
N ASP A 39 -2.41 2.94 -0.04
CA ASP A 39 -1.13 2.60 -0.65
C ASP A 39 -0.93 3.32 -1.99
N LEU A 40 0.15 4.12 -2.11
CA LEU A 40 0.37 4.95 -3.30
C LEU A 40 0.84 4.15 -4.53
N GLU A 41 1.42 2.97 -4.35
CA GLU A 41 1.73 2.07 -5.47
C GLU A 41 0.45 1.44 -6.02
N LEU A 42 -0.49 1.06 -5.14
CA LEU A 42 -1.81 0.61 -5.57
C LEU A 42 -2.59 1.72 -6.28
N VAL A 43 -2.55 2.95 -5.76
CA VAL A 43 -3.13 4.12 -6.45
C VAL A 43 -2.54 4.29 -7.84
N ALA A 44 -1.22 4.16 -7.99
CA ALA A 44 -0.55 4.21 -9.29
C ALA A 44 -0.99 3.08 -10.23
N THR A 45 -1.11 1.84 -9.73
CA THR A 45 -1.65 0.70 -10.49
C THR A 45 -3.03 1.05 -11.04
N LEU A 46 -3.96 1.46 -10.18
CA LEU A 46 -5.35 1.73 -10.58
C LEU A 46 -5.45 2.90 -11.56
N PHE A 47 -4.60 3.91 -11.39
CA PHE A 47 -4.52 5.00 -12.35
C PHE A 47 -4.07 4.50 -13.73
N GLY A 48 -3.05 3.64 -13.79
CA GLY A 48 -2.56 3.06 -15.04
C GLY A 48 -3.50 2.03 -15.69
N GLU A 49 -4.43 1.46 -14.93
CA GLU A 49 -5.43 0.51 -15.46
C GLU A 49 -6.72 1.21 -15.90
N ALA A 50 -6.96 2.43 -15.43
CA ALA A 50 -8.17 3.18 -15.74
C ALA A 50 -8.17 3.67 -17.20
N ILE A 51 -9.37 3.72 -17.78
CA ILE A 51 -9.59 4.26 -19.13
C ILE A 51 -9.70 5.79 -19.08
N ASP A 52 -10.33 6.32 -18.03
CA ASP A 52 -10.53 7.75 -17.80
C ASP A 52 -10.60 8.07 -16.29
N LEU A 53 -10.84 9.34 -15.96
CA LEU A 53 -10.90 9.79 -14.55
C LEU A 53 -12.16 9.33 -13.80
N GLU A 54 -13.25 9.00 -14.50
CA GLU A 54 -14.46 8.45 -13.89
C GLU A 54 -14.22 7.00 -13.46
N ASP A 55 -13.61 6.21 -14.35
CA ASP A 55 -13.22 4.82 -14.09
C ASP A 55 -12.14 4.71 -12.99
N PHE A 56 -11.20 5.65 -12.96
CA PHE A 56 -10.25 5.77 -11.87
C PHE A 56 -10.94 6.06 -10.53
N GLU A 57 -11.85 7.02 -10.47
CA GLU A 57 -12.62 7.35 -9.27
C GLU A 57 -13.51 6.19 -8.80
N TYR A 58 -14.11 5.47 -9.75
CA TYR A 58 -14.83 4.22 -9.47
C TYR A 58 -13.92 3.18 -8.81
N SER A 59 -12.74 2.96 -9.39
CA SER A 59 -11.78 1.95 -8.91
C SER A 59 -11.27 2.24 -7.50
N LEU A 60 -11.02 3.51 -7.16
CA LEU A 60 -10.66 3.94 -5.80
C LEU A 60 -11.73 3.58 -4.75
N ASN A 61 -13.01 3.63 -5.14
CA ASN A 61 -14.16 3.46 -4.24
C ASN A 61 -14.91 2.14 -4.45
N ASN A 62 -14.32 1.20 -5.18
CA ASN A 62 -14.98 -0.06 -5.48
C ASN A 62 -15.14 -0.90 -4.19
N PRO A 63 -16.38 -1.24 -3.80
CA PRO A 63 -16.65 -1.90 -2.51
C PRO A 63 -16.11 -3.33 -2.44
N TYR A 64 -15.79 -3.93 -3.58
CA TYR A 64 -15.25 -5.30 -3.65
C TYR A 64 -13.73 -5.33 -3.51
N THR A 65 -13.04 -4.35 -4.08
CA THR A 65 -11.57 -4.29 -4.05
C THR A 65 -11.07 -3.62 -2.77
N ARG A 66 -11.82 -2.72 -2.12
CA ARG A 66 -11.43 -2.15 -0.82
C ARG A 66 -10.04 -1.52 -0.86
N VAL A 67 -9.82 -0.67 -1.87
CA VAL A 67 -8.54 -0.02 -2.19
C VAL A 67 -8.09 0.95 -1.10
N SER A 68 -9.02 1.66 -0.48
CA SER A 68 -8.78 2.58 0.62
C SER A 68 -9.22 1.96 1.95
N ASN A 69 -8.49 2.33 3.01
CA ASN A 69 -8.80 2.07 4.40
C ASN A 69 -8.88 3.36 5.23
N LEU A 70 -8.91 4.52 4.56
CA LEU A 70 -8.92 5.83 5.22
C LEU A 70 -10.28 6.09 5.87
N ASP A 71 -10.25 6.34 7.17
CA ASP A 71 -11.34 6.90 7.97
C ASP A 71 -10.74 8.07 8.76
N LEU A 72 -10.64 9.22 8.10
CA LEU A 72 -10.05 10.43 8.65
C LEU A 72 -11.04 11.13 9.58
N ASN A 73 -12.33 11.14 9.24
CA ASN A 73 -13.34 11.81 10.06
C ASN A 73 -13.71 11.01 11.33
N GLU A 74 -13.21 9.78 11.48
CA GLU A 74 -13.37 8.87 12.62
C GLU A 74 -14.84 8.51 12.88
N ASP A 75 -15.64 8.36 11.81
CA ASP A 75 -17.05 7.94 11.89
C ASP A 75 -17.24 6.41 11.82
N GLY A 76 -16.15 5.67 11.64
CA GLY A 76 -16.14 4.22 11.55
C GLY A 76 -16.40 3.68 10.15
N GLU A 77 -16.55 4.53 9.15
CA GLU A 77 -16.71 4.17 7.75
C GLU A 77 -15.53 4.68 6.92
N VAL A 78 -15.13 3.91 5.89
CA VAL A 78 -14.09 4.35 4.95
C VAL A 78 -14.60 5.56 4.16
N ASP A 79 -13.86 6.66 4.23
CA ASP A 79 -14.13 7.91 3.54
C ASP A 79 -14.19 7.69 2.02
N TYR A 80 -15.17 8.34 1.38
CA TYR A 80 -15.23 8.41 -0.08
C TYR A 80 -14.07 9.24 -0.63
N LEU A 81 -13.33 8.70 -1.60
CA LEU A 81 -12.23 9.37 -2.28
C LEU A 81 -12.69 9.91 -3.64
N ARG A 82 -12.93 11.22 -3.74
CA ARG A 82 -13.30 11.83 -5.02
C ARG A 82 -12.08 12.30 -5.81
N VAL A 83 -12.20 12.42 -7.12
CA VAL A 83 -11.13 12.89 -8.01
C VAL A 83 -11.43 14.30 -8.51
N VAL A 84 -10.41 15.15 -8.51
CA VAL A 84 -10.43 16.50 -9.11
C VAL A 84 -9.19 16.67 -9.96
N ALA A 85 -9.34 16.95 -11.25
CA ALA A 85 -8.24 17.20 -12.15
C ALA A 85 -8.15 18.68 -12.55
N ASN A 86 -6.93 19.19 -12.55
CA ASN A 86 -6.57 20.49 -13.09
C ASN A 86 -5.46 20.31 -14.12
N SER A 87 -5.40 21.17 -15.12
CA SER A 87 -4.34 21.15 -16.12
C SER A 87 -3.80 22.55 -16.37
N MET A 88 -2.52 22.62 -16.72
CA MET A 88 -1.81 23.82 -17.14
C MET A 88 -0.68 23.40 -18.07
N ASP A 89 -0.59 24.06 -19.23
CA ASP A 89 0.37 23.72 -20.28
C ASP A 89 0.31 22.23 -20.67
N ASN A 90 1.42 21.49 -20.48
CA ASN A 90 1.53 20.06 -20.75
C ASN A 90 1.48 19.21 -19.46
N ALA A 91 0.98 19.76 -18.36
CA ALA A 91 0.87 19.08 -17.08
C ALA A 91 -0.58 18.95 -16.63
N HIS A 92 -0.90 17.78 -16.08
CA HIS A 92 -2.17 17.44 -15.47
C HIS A 92 -1.90 17.04 -14.03
N LEU A 93 -2.60 17.71 -13.11
CA LEU A 93 -2.63 17.38 -11.69
C LEU A 93 -3.96 16.71 -11.39
N ILE A 94 -3.92 15.46 -10.97
CA ILE A 94 -5.09 14.71 -10.51
C ILE A 94 -5.02 14.63 -8.98
N THR A 95 -5.95 15.28 -8.30
CA THR A 95 -6.02 15.32 -6.84
C THR A 95 -7.04 14.32 -6.35
N ILE A 96 -6.63 13.47 -5.40
CA ILE A 96 -7.50 12.54 -4.69
C ILE A 96 -7.89 13.19 -3.37
N GLN A 97 -9.20 13.38 -3.16
CA GLN A 97 -9.74 14.11 -2.01
C GLN A 97 -10.68 13.22 -1.19
N ALA A 98 -10.40 13.06 0.10
CA ALA A 98 -11.33 12.46 1.04
C ALA A 98 -12.49 13.43 1.32
N VAL A 99 -13.71 12.91 1.26
CA VAL A 99 -14.96 13.65 1.54
C VAL A 99 -15.35 13.46 3.00
N LEU A 100 -15.10 14.48 3.83
CA LEU A 100 -15.22 14.38 5.29
C LEU A 100 -16.53 14.96 5.83
N GLY A 101 -17.22 15.77 5.03
CA GLY A 101 -18.40 16.50 5.42
C GLY A 101 -18.89 17.43 4.31
N PHE A 102 -19.99 18.15 4.57
CA PHE A 102 -20.49 19.15 3.63
C PHE A 102 -19.44 20.26 3.41
N ASP A 103 -18.93 20.37 2.18
CA ASP A 103 -17.82 21.25 1.77
C ASP A 103 -16.56 21.15 2.67
N HIS A 104 -16.31 19.97 3.25
CA HIS A 104 -15.08 19.67 3.99
C HIS A 104 -14.34 18.54 3.30
N TYR A 105 -13.13 18.84 2.83
CA TYR A 105 -12.31 17.93 2.04
C TYR A 105 -10.86 17.94 2.53
N GLN A 106 -10.21 16.78 2.42
CA GLN A 106 -8.77 16.67 2.64
C GLN A 106 -8.13 16.02 1.42
N ASP A 107 -7.16 16.70 0.81
CA ASP A 107 -6.31 16.08 -0.20
C ASP A 107 -5.48 15.00 0.49
N VAL A 108 -5.49 13.79 -0.07
CA VAL A 108 -4.76 12.64 0.49
C VAL A 108 -3.54 12.28 -0.35
N ALA A 109 -3.62 12.48 -1.67
CA ALA A 109 -2.53 12.33 -2.61
C ALA A 109 -2.83 13.09 -3.90
N THR A 110 -1.79 13.37 -4.69
CA THR A 110 -1.92 13.86 -6.06
C THR A 110 -1.16 12.98 -7.03
N ILE A 111 -1.61 12.92 -8.27
CA ILE A 111 -0.90 12.30 -9.39
C ILE A 111 -0.50 13.41 -10.34
N ASP A 112 0.80 13.58 -10.50
CA ASP A 112 1.39 14.48 -11.47
C ASP A 112 1.58 13.71 -12.77
N VAL A 113 1.04 14.23 -13.86
CA VAL A 113 1.24 13.69 -15.20
C VAL A 113 1.72 14.81 -16.11
N GLU A 114 2.96 14.75 -16.56
CA GLU A 114 3.55 15.80 -17.41
C GLU A 114 4.28 15.20 -18.60
N LYS A 115 3.97 15.70 -19.81
CA LYS A 115 4.71 15.31 -21.02
C LYS A 115 5.97 16.15 -21.15
N ASN A 116 7.10 15.48 -21.34
CA ASN A 116 8.36 16.15 -21.69
C ASN A 116 8.31 16.66 -23.15
N SER A 117 9.38 17.33 -23.58
CA SER A 117 9.50 17.86 -24.95
C SER A 117 9.44 16.78 -26.04
N ASP A 118 9.77 15.54 -25.70
CA ASP A 118 9.78 14.39 -26.60
C ASP A 118 8.41 13.70 -26.67
N GLY A 119 7.42 14.19 -25.90
CA GLY A 119 6.06 13.66 -25.83
C GLY A 119 5.89 12.49 -24.86
N GLU A 120 6.93 12.08 -24.13
CA GLU A 120 6.87 11.04 -23.12
C GLU A 120 6.23 11.59 -21.84
N ALA A 121 5.18 10.92 -21.36
CA ALA A 121 4.52 11.28 -20.11
C ALA A 121 5.26 10.69 -18.91
N HIS A 122 5.58 11.54 -17.94
CA HIS A 122 6.12 11.14 -16.63
C HIS A 122 4.99 11.16 -15.61
N VAL A 123 4.91 10.12 -14.78
CA VAL A 123 3.86 9.97 -13.76
C VAL A 123 4.46 9.83 -12.37
N GLN A 124 4.07 10.72 -11.46
CA GLN A 124 4.45 10.66 -10.06
C GLN A 124 3.22 10.72 -9.15
N VAL A 125 3.09 9.77 -8.24
CA VAL A 125 2.09 9.83 -7.16
C VAL A 125 2.74 10.46 -5.93
N VAL A 126 2.22 11.60 -5.50
CA VAL A 126 2.75 12.43 -4.41
C VAL A 126 1.79 12.33 -3.23
N GLY A 127 2.25 11.78 -2.10
CA GLY A 127 1.46 11.74 -0.87
C GLY A 127 1.30 13.12 -0.24
N ASP A 128 0.13 13.40 0.35
CA ASP A 128 -0.03 14.62 1.13
C ASP A 128 0.90 14.60 2.37
N GLU A 129 1.61 15.70 2.61
CA GLU A 129 2.64 15.78 3.64
C GLU A 129 2.09 15.58 5.06
N TYR A 130 0.83 15.94 5.30
CA TYR A 130 0.20 15.75 6.58
C TYR A 130 -0.04 14.26 6.87
N LEU A 131 -0.34 13.47 5.85
CA LEU A 131 -0.57 12.03 5.97
C LEU A 131 0.74 11.23 5.92
N TYR A 132 1.57 11.48 4.91
CA TYR A 132 2.74 10.66 4.55
C TYR A 132 4.09 11.27 4.96
N GLY A 133 4.12 12.52 5.40
CA GLY A 133 5.35 13.27 5.66
C GLY A 133 5.98 13.85 4.39
N SER A 134 7.04 14.63 4.58
CA SER A 134 7.60 15.46 3.51
C SER A 134 8.20 14.65 2.38
N ASN A 135 7.86 15.01 1.14
CA ASN A 135 8.41 14.42 -0.08
C ASN A 135 8.24 12.89 -0.18
N TYR A 136 7.12 12.34 0.27
CA TYR A 136 6.79 10.94 0.00
C TYR A 136 6.23 10.78 -1.42
N ILE A 137 7.06 10.36 -2.37
CA ILE A 137 6.71 10.33 -3.80
C ILE A 137 7.03 8.95 -4.40
N VAL A 138 6.08 8.41 -5.14
CA VAL A 138 6.23 7.19 -5.94
C VAL A 138 6.32 7.58 -7.41
N ASP A 139 7.49 7.35 -8.01
CA ASP A 139 7.72 7.45 -9.45
C ASP A 139 7.35 6.11 -10.10
N VAL A 140 6.55 6.15 -11.16
CA VAL A 140 5.97 4.94 -11.76
C VAL A 140 6.45 4.78 -13.18
N LEU A 141 6.96 3.60 -13.51
CA LEU A 141 7.27 3.20 -14.87
C LEU A 141 6.27 2.11 -15.28
N PHE A 142 5.29 2.51 -16.08
CA PHE A 142 4.31 1.58 -16.64
C PHE A 142 4.96 0.69 -17.71
N GLN A 143 4.58 -0.58 -17.71
CA GLN A 143 5.07 -1.51 -18.73
C GLN A 143 4.52 -1.19 -20.12
N PHE A 144 3.26 -0.72 -20.18
CA PHE A 144 2.57 -0.28 -21.39
C PHE A 144 2.05 1.14 -21.15
N LEU A 145 1.88 1.91 -22.23
CA LEU A 145 1.27 3.24 -22.12
C LEU A 145 -0.18 3.09 -21.63
N PRO A 146 -0.56 3.68 -20.48
CA PRO A 146 -1.93 3.61 -19.99
C PRO A 146 -2.92 4.39 -20.84
N ASP A 147 -4.14 3.88 -20.99
CA ASP A 147 -5.22 4.55 -21.74
C ASP A 147 -5.57 5.93 -21.14
N ILE A 148 -5.54 6.05 -19.80
CA ILE A 148 -5.78 7.33 -19.12
C ILE A 148 -4.78 8.42 -19.55
N ILE A 149 -3.57 8.05 -19.96
CA ILE A 149 -2.57 9.02 -20.43
C ILE A 149 -2.99 9.60 -21.77
N ASP A 150 -3.57 8.82 -22.67
CA ASP A 150 -4.09 9.38 -23.92
C ASP A 150 -5.33 10.24 -23.66
N PHE A 151 -6.23 9.78 -22.78
CA PHE A 151 -7.43 10.53 -22.36
C PHE A 151 -7.12 11.95 -21.87
N LEU A 152 -6.04 12.14 -21.10
CA LEU A 152 -5.70 13.45 -20.54
C LEU A 152 -5.38 14.51 -21.62
N TRP A 153 -4.87 14.11 -22.78
CA TRP A 153 -4.54 15.02 -23.89
C TRP A 153 -5.53 14.93 -25.06
N ASP A 154 -6.65 14.23 -24.89
CA ASP A 154 -7.70 14.23 -25.89
C ASP A 154 -8.25 15.64 -26.13
N LEU A 155 -8.61 15.93 -27.37
CA LEU A 155 -9.10 17.26 -27.79
C LEU A 155 -10.38 17.71 -27.06
N ILE A 156 -11.07 16.77 -26.42
CA ILE A 156 -12.32 16.99 -25.67
C ILE A 156 -12.12 16.90 -24.16
N PHE A 157 -10.89 16.73 -23.68
CA PHE A 157 -10.60 16.68 -22.25
C PHE A 157 -11.09 17.97 -21.58
N ASN A 158 -11.94 17.80 -20.57
CA ASN A 158 -12.35 18.87 -19.68
C ASN A 158 -11.81 18.55 -18.29
N PRO A 159 -11.20 19.53 -17.58
CA PRO A 159 -10.79 19.35 -16.19
C PRO A 159 -11.90 18.67 -15.37
N TRP A 160 -11.61 17.45 -14.90
CA TRP A 160 -12.59 16.62 -14.20
C TRP A 160 -12.85 17.18 -12.81
N LYS A 161 -14.11 17.24 -12.43
CA LYS A 161 -14.50 17.47 -11.06
C LYS A 161 -15.57 16.45 -10.73
N SER A 162 -15.27 15.57 -9.79
CA SER A 162 -16.25 14.61 -9.29
C SER A 162 -17.58 15.28 -9.00
N SER A 163 -18.65 14.67 -9.51
CA SER A 163 -20.03 15.08 -9.20
C SER A 163 -20.45 14.64 -7.80
N TYR A 164 -19.64 13.82 -7.12
CA TYR A 164 -19.95 13.26 -5.84
C TYR A 164 -19.42 14.13 -4.69
N SER A 165 -20.17 14.14 -3.60
CA SER A 165 -19.90 14.94 -2.42
C SER A 165 -20.58 14.31 -1.20
N TYR A 166 -20.43 14.93 -0.04
CA TYR A 166 -20.98 14.41 1.20
C TYR A 166 -22.50 14.18 1.08
N ASN A 167 -22.95 12.96 1.36
CA ASN A 167 -24.33 12.48 1.17
C ASN A 167 -24.87 12.47 -0.28
N ASN A 168 -24.01 12.66 -1.28
CA ASN A 168 -24.32 12.48 -2.70
C ASN A 168 -23.26 11.60 -3.34
N TYR A 169 -23.43 10.29 -3.19
CA TYR A 169 -22.48 9.26 -3.62
C TYR A 169 -22.99 8.49 -4.84
N PRO A 170 -22.10 7.84 -5.60
CA PRO A 170 -22.50 6.98 -6.70
C PRO A 170 -23.39 5.82 -6.24
N SER A 171 -24.23 5.31 -7.14
CA SER A 171 -25.11 4.16 -6.86
C SER A 171 -24.36 2.87 -6.52
N TYR A 172 -23.11 2.73 -6.94
CA TYR A 172 -22.25 1.59 -6.64
C TYR A 172 -21.56 1.70 -5.27
N TYR A 173 -21.42 2.91 -4.72
CA TYR A 173 -20.72 3.12 -3.46
C TYR A 173 -21.49 2.48 -2.30
N ARG A 174 -20.75 1.86 -1.38
CA ARG A 174 -21.26 1.28 -0.15
C ARG A 174 -20.32 1.66 0.97
N THR A 175 -20.87 2.18 2.05
CA THR A 175 -20.08 2.44 3.25
C THR A 175 -19.63 1.11 3.86
N CYS A 176 -18.45 1.11 4.46
CA CYS A 176 -17.87 -0.08 5.05
C CYS A 176 -16.86 0.29 6.13
N GLU A 177 -16.77 -0.54 7.16
CA GLU A 177 -15.79 -0.36 8.24
C GLU A 177 -14.36 -0.61 7.73
N PRO A 178 -13.35 0.18 8.15
CA PRO A 178 -11.95 -0.09 7.83
C PRO A 178 -11.51 -1.50 8.23
N TYR A 179 -10.73 -2.14 7.38
CA TYR A 179 -10.05 -3.39 7.72
C TYR A 179 -8.98 -3.14 8.81
N PRO A 180 -8.71 -4.14 9.66
CA PRO A 180 -7.48 -4.15 10.43
C PRO A 180 -6.25 -3.99 9.51
N THR A 181 -5.27 -3.21 9.94
CA THR A 181 -4.13 -2.76 9.12
C THR A 181 -3.37 -3.90 8.44
N ASN A 182 -3.22 -5.05 9.11
CA ASN A 182 -2.57 -6.23 8.53
C ASN A 182 -3.40 -6.89 7.41
N ILE A 183 -4.73 -6.87 7.52
CA ILE A 183 -5.65 -7.41 6.50
C ILE A 183 -5.65 -6.47 5.30
N TYR A 184 -5.71 -5.16 5.54
CA TYR A 184 -5.59 -4.17 4.47
C TYR A 184 -4.26 -4.31 3.71
N ALA A 185 -3.14 -4.41 4.43
CA ALA A 185 -1.83 -4.60 3.81
C ALA A 185 -1.78 -5.86 2.93
N GLN A 186 -2.39 -6.97 3.38
CA GLN A 186 -2.48 -8.18 2.57
C GLN A 186 -3.36 -7.98 1.32
N ASN A 187 -4.47 -7.25 1.44
CA ASN A 187 -5.35 -6.93 0.32
C ASN A 187 -4.62 -6.12 -0.76
N VAL A 188 -3.84 -5.12 -0.35
CA VAL A 188 -3.00 -4.31 -1.23
C VAL A 188 -2.01 -5.19 -2.00
N LEU A 189 -1.31 -6.10 -1.31
CA LEU A 189 -0.33 -6.99 -1.96
C LEU A 189 -0.97 -7.90 -3.03
N ILE A 190 -2.21 -8.34 -2.82
CA ILE A 190 -2.94 -9.18 -3.79
C ILE A 190 -3.32 -8.37 -5.04
N GLN A 191 -3.72 -7.11 -4.85
CA GLN A 191 -4.18 -6.25 -5.94
C GLN A 191 -3.03 -5.65 -6.73
N ASN A 192 -1.93 -5.28 -6.07
CA ASN A 192 -0.77 -4.67 -6.72
C ASN A 192 0.11 -5.69 -7.48
N ASN A 193 -0.48 -6.79 -7.98
CA ASN A 193 0.22 -7.83 -8.75
C ASN A 193 0.34 -7.44 -10.23
N THR A 194 0.91 -6.26 -10.49
CA THR A 194 1.15 -5.72 -11.83
C THR A 194 2.62 -5.79 -12.20
N TYR A 195 2.94 -5.61 -13.48
CA TYR A 195 4.32 -5.58 -13.99
C TYR A 195 4.93 -4.17 -13.99
N ASN A 196 4.30 -3.22 -13.30
CA ASN A 196 4.79 -1.85 -13.17
C ASN A 196 6.00 -1.81 -12.23
N ILE A 197 6.89 -0.84 -12.46
CA ILE A 197 8.04 -0.60 -11.59
C ILE A 197 7.78 0.65 -10.78
N TYR A 198 7.87 0.54 -9.45
CA TYR A 198 7.72 1.64 -8.51
C TYR A 198 9.08 2.03 -7.94
N CYS A 199 9.37 3.32 -7.99
CA CYS A 199 10.59 3.89 -7.45
C CYS A 199 10.24 5.00 -6.47
N TYR A 200 10.66 4.84 -5.22
CA TYR A 200 10.55 5.91 -4.25
C TYR A 200 11.53 7.05 -4.55
N THR A 201 11.06 8.30 -4.49
CA THR A 201 11.89 9.49 -4.63
C THR A 201 11.44 10.58 -3.66
N THR A 202 12.33 11.54 -3.42
CA THR A 202 12.03 12.77 -2.66
C THR A 202 11.96 14.01 -3.57
N VAL A 203 12.16 13.82 -4.88
CA VAL A 203 12.19 14.89 -5.87
C VAL A 203 10.94 14.81 -6.73
N ARG A 204 10.08 15.81 -6.57
CA ARG A 204 8.94 16.04 -7.45
C ARG A 204 9.41 16.76 -8.71
N LYS A 205 9.16 16.18 -9.88
CA LYS A 205 9.68 16.62 -11.18
C LYS A 205 8.92 17.84 -11.72
N SER A 206 7.60 17.84 -11.58
CA SER A 206 6.73 18.85 -12.19
C SER A 206 6.57 20.09 -11.30
N GLU A 207 7.18 21.21 -11.71
CA GLU A 207 6.93 22.50 -11.06
C GLU A 207 5.52 23.04 -11.37
N THR A 208 5.03 22.77 -12.57
CA THR A 208 3.67 23.09 -13.03
C THR A 208 2.61 22.46 -12.13
N CYS A 209 2.75 21.16 -11.80
CA CYS A 209 1.83 20.47 -10.89
C CYS A 209 1.94 20.98 -9.44
N LYS A 210 3.13 21.38 -8.97
CA LYS A 210 3.29 22.01 -7.65
C LYS A 210 2.51 23.32 -7.57
N GLU A 211 2.57 24.14 -8.62
CA GLU A 211 1.81 25.39 -8.71
C GLU A 211 0.30 25.15 -8.76
N LEU A 212 -0.13 24.17 -9.57
CA LEU A 212 -1.54 23.75 -9.61
C LEU A 212 -2.03 23.27 -8.25
N GLN A 213 -1.25 22.47 -7.53
CA GLN A 213 -1.64 21.96 -6.22
C GLN A 213 -1.76 23.11 -5.22
N TYR A 214 -0.76 23.99 -5.16
CA TYR A 214 -0.77 25.14 -4.25
C TYR A 214 -2.04 25.99 -4.40
N ARG A 215 -2.55 26.17 -5.62
CA ARG A 215 -3.75 26.96 -5.90
C ARG A 215 -5.06 26.27 -5.54
N ASN A 216 -5.11 24.94 -5.60
CA ASN A 216 -6.36 24.17 -5.52
C ASN A 216 -6.47 23.30 -4.26
N ARG A 217 -5.44 23.30 -3.39
CA ARG A 217 -5.35 22.41 -2.23
C ARG A 217 -6.56 22.53 -1.30
N ARG A 218 -7.05 21.39 -0.82
CA ARG A 218 -8.00 21.29 0.30
C ARG A 218 -7.35 20.58 1.48
N ASN A 219 -7.35 21.21 2.65
CA ASN A 219 -6.67 20.69 3.84
C ASN A 219 -7.51 20.89 5.12
N ASP A 220 -8.83 20.72 5.00
CA ASP A 220 -9.77 21.00 6.08
C ASP A 220 -9.50 20.13 7.33
N TYR A 221 -9.04 18.89 7.15
CA TYR A 221 -8.68 17.99 8.26
C TYR A 221 -7.40 18.42 8.97
N GLU A 222 -6.37 18.76 8.20
CA GLU A 222 -5.08 19.26 8.73
C GLU A 222 -5.30 20.49 9.63
N ILE A 223 -6.10 21.45 9.16
CA ILE A 223 -6.39 22.69 9.91
C ILE A 223 -7.08 22.37 11.24
N LYS A 224 -8.01 21.40 11.23
CA LYS A 224 -8.77 21.01 12.42
C LYS A 224 -7.91 20.24 13.43
N TYR A 225 -6.96 19.43 12.97
CA TYR A 225 -6.18 18.53 13.83
C TYR A 225 -4.66 18.66 13.64
N PRO A 226 -4.05 19.85 13.84
CA PRO A 226 -2.64 20.08 13.53
C PRO A 226 -1.66 19.13 14.24
N THR A 227 -2.05 18.58 15.39
CA THR A 227 -1.24 17.64 16.17
C THR A 227 -1.25 16.20 15.65
N LYS A 228 -2.09 15.86 14.66
CA LYS A 228 -2.17 14.52 14.06
C LYS A 228 -1.34 14.39 12.76
N SER A 229 -0.56 15.41 12.39
CA SER A 229 0.33 15.34 11.22
C SER A 229 1.37 14.21 11.33
N PHE A 230 1.87 13.73 10.20
CA PHE A 230 2.91 12.70 10.12
C PHE A 230 4.10 13.03 11.04
N ALA A 231 4.63 14.26 10.97
CA ALA A 231 5.77 14.69 11.77
C ALA A 231 5.51 14.60 13.29
N ASN A 232 4.27 14.83 13.73
CA ASN A 232 3.88 14.71 15.13
C ASN A 232 3.70 13.25 15.56
N ARG A 233 3.13 12.41 14.69
CA ARG A 233 2.91 10.97 14.94
C ARG A 233 4.22 10.16 14.90
N ASN A 234 5.16 10.56 14.03
CA ASN A 234 6.39 9.85 13.72
C ASN A 234 7.64 10.71 13.97
N LYS A 235 7.86 11.10 15.23
CA LYS A 235 8.97 12.00 15.61
C LYS A 235 10.33 11.47 15.17
N GLY A 236 11.09 12.34 14.49
CA GLY A 236 12.44 12.05 14.02
C GLY A 236 12.50 11.29 12.69
N LEU A 237 11.37 11.11 12.01
CA LEU A 237 11.27 10.57 10.67
C LEU A 237 10.76 11.65 9.72
N ILE A 238 11.27 11.66 8.49
CA ILE A 238 10.90 12.66 7.48
C ILE A 238 9.56 12.29 6.82
N ASN A 239 9.38 11.02 6.47
CA ASN A 239 8.22 10.52 5.74
C ASN A 239 8.01 9.01 5.93
N LYS A 240 6.93 8.51 5.34
CA LYS A 240 6.51 7.11 5.39
C LYS A 240 7.61 6.15 4.92
N TYR A 241 8.39 6.52 3.91
CA TYR A 241 9.47 5.65 3.42
C TYR A 241 10.51 5.36 4.52
N GLU A 242 10.93 6.38 5.28
CA GLU A 242 11.82 6.17 6.43
C GLU A 242 11.16 5.37 7.56
N LEU A 243 9.85 5.55 7.76
CA LEU A 243 9.08 4.76 8.73
C LEU A 243 9.12 3.28 8.37
N ASP A 244 8.83 2.94 7.11
CA ASP A 244 8.83 1.56 6.62
C ASP A 244 10.23 0.94 6.75
N GLN A 245 11.29 1.65 6.32
CA GLN A 245 12.67 1.18 6.50
C GLN A 245 13.03 0.87 7.96
N LYS A 246 12.61 1.73 8.89
CA LYS A 246 12.86 1.54 10.33
C LYS A 246 12.13 0.31 10.88
N ILE A 247 10.91 0.06 10.42
CA ILE A 247 10.12 -1.13 10.80
C ILE A 247 10.83 -2.38 10.29
N SER A 248 11.14 -2.47 8.99
CA SER A 248 11.79 -3.65 8.41
C SER A 248 13.18 -3.92 9.03
N TYR A 249 13.95 -2.88 9.37
CA TYR A 249 15.20 -3.02 10.13
C TYR A 249 14.99 -3.62 11.53
N THR A 250 13.97 -3.14 12.25
CA THR A 250 13.63 -3.59 13.60
C THR A 250 13.17 -5.06 13.59
N GLU A 251 12.40 -5.46 12.59
CA GLU A 251 11.98 -6.83 12.38
C GLU A 251 13.14 -7.77 12.07
N THR A 252 14.02 -7.39 11.12
CA THR A 252 15.22 -8.16 10.77
C THR A 252 16.10 -8.39 12.00
N LYS A 253 16.28 -7.36 12.83
CA LYS A 253 17.03 -7.48 14.08
C LYS A 253 16.35 -8.41 15.08
N SER A 254 15.03 -8.36 15.19
CA SER A 254 14.25 -9.21 16.09
C SER A 254 14.29 -10.68 15.66
N GLN A 255 14.17 -10.96 14.36
CA GLN A 255 14.35 -12.30 13.77
C GLN A 255 15.75 -12.84 14.08
N LYS A 256 16.81 -12.04 13.84
CA LYS A 256 18.19 -12.42 14.16
C LYS A 256 18.40 -12.72 15.65
N ILE A 257 17.78 -11.94 16.55
CA ILE A 257 17.84 -12.20 18.00
C ILE A 257 17.11 -13.50 18.35
N ASN A 258 15.98 -13.79 17.72
CA ASN A 258 15.21 -15.02 17.96
C ASN A 258 15.94 -16.26 17.43
N GLU A 259 16.60 -16.18 16.27
CA GLU A 259 17.47 -17.24 15.75
C GLU A 259 18.65 -17.54 16.70
N ILE A 260 19.30 -16.51 17.24
CA ILE A 260 20.37 -16.66 18.25
C ILE A 260 19.84 -17.29 19.55
N LYS A 261 18.55 -17.07 19.87
CA LYS A 261 17.90 -17.58 21.09
C LYS A 261 17.24 -18.96 20.92
N ILE A 262 17.42 -19.67 19.80
CA ILE A 262 17.02 -21.08 19.67
C ILE A 262 17.96 -21.93 20.56
N SER A 263 17.66 -21.95 21.86
CA SER A 263 18.18 -22.92 22.80
C SER A 263 17.44 -24.23 22.59
N THR A 264 18.17 -25.33 22.38
CA THR A 264 17.61 -26.67 22.10
C THR A 264 16.81 -27.28 23.25
N GLY A 265 16.55 -26.55 24.34
CA GLY A 265 15.72 -26.98 25.48
C GLY A 265 16.26 -28.19 26.26
N LYS A 266 17.29 -28.87 25.77
CA LYS A 266 17.96 -29.97 26.45
C LYS A 266 18.95 -29.39 27.45
N LYS A 267 18.68 -29.60 28.74
CA LYS A 267 19.70 -29.45 29.78
C LYS A 267 20.92 -30.29 29.37
N VAL A 268 22.08 -29.64 29.25
CA VAL A 268 23.35 -30.32 29.03
C VAL A 268 23.53 -31.34 30.16
N LEU A 269 23.69 -32.62 29.80
CA LEU A 269 24.01 -33.67 30.78
C LEU A 269 25.27 -33.25 31.53
N LYS A 270 25.30 -33.39 32.87
CA LYS A 270 26.43 -32.97 33.72
C LYS A 270 27.79 -33.56 33.31
N GLU A 271 27.79 -34.58 32.47
CA GLU A 271 28.95 -35.33 32.01
C GLU A 271 29.47 -34.90 30.64
N TRP A 272 28.84 -33.92 29.98
CA TRP A 272 29.29 -33.45 28.67
C TRP A 272 30.59 -32.65 28.80
N LYS A 273 31.67 -33.17 28.20
CA LYS A 273 32.94 -32.47 28.03
C LYS A 273 33.14 -32.15 26.54
N PRO A 274 33.61 -30.94 26.19
CA PRO A 274 34.01 -30.64 24.83
C PRO A 274 35.21 -31.52 24.44
N ALA A 275 35.37 -31.81 23.15
CA ALA A 275 36.44 -32.67 22.62
C ALA A 275 37.86 -32.20 23.00
N SER A 276 38.04 -30.92 23.34
CA SER A 276 39.28 -30.34 23.86
C SER A 276 39.66 -30.80 25.28
N GLY A 277 38.73 -31.40 26.03
CA GLY A 277 38.96 -31.89 27.40
C GLY A 277 39.17 -33.40 27.52
N ILE A 278 39.18 -34.14 26.40
CA ILE A 278 39.37 -35.61 26.37
C ILE A 278 40.81 -35.96 25.96
N ALA A 279 41.47 -35.11 25.18
CA ALA A 279 42.89 -35.24 24.89
C ALA A 279 43.70 -34.42 25.90
N GLY A 280 44.37 -35.09 26.83
CA GLY A 280 45.41 -34.49 27.66
C GLY A 280 46.59 -34.03 26.80
N GLY A 281 46.48 -32.83 26.23
CA GLY A 281 47.59 -32.11 25.60
C GLY A 281 47.90 -30.89 26.46
N SER A 282 49.08 -30.87 27.07
CA SER A 282 49.60 -29.70 27.75
C SER A 282 49.60 -28.50 26.81
N SER A 283 49.00 -27.40 27.26
CA SER A 283 49.16 -26.10 26.61
C SER A 283 50.63 -25.67 26.75
N LEU A 284 51.34 -25.64 25.63
CA LEU A 284 52.56 -24.85 25.46
C LEU A 284 52.17 -23.59 24.72
N VAL A 285 51.85 -22.55 25.47
CA VAL A 285 51.90 -21.16 24.99
C VAL A 285 52.75 -20.39 25.99
N LYS A 286 53.91 -19.93 25.50
CA LYS A 286 54.64 -18.79 26.05
C LYS A 286 53.89 -17.51 25.69
#